data_AF-A0A255R809-F1
#
_entry.id   AF-A0A255R809-F1
#
_cell.length_a   1.000
_cell.length_b   1.000
_cell.length_c   1.000
_cell.angle_alpha   90.00
_cell.angle_beta   90.00
_cell.angle_gamma   90.00
#
_symmetry.space_group_name_H-M   'P 1'
#
loop_
_entity.id
_entity.type
_entity.pdbx_description
1 polymer ?
#
loop_
_entity_poly.entity_id
_entity_poly.type
_entity_poly.pdbx_seq_one_letter_code
_entity_poly.pdbx_strand_id
1 'polypeptide(L)'
;MRFASLFAAAVFALPTFAGDPVDDPKDTTIEKLQGRWEIIEGWNQGRLLDKAELEGSYVIIATNQITTYDKDQKQAYQAMFRIDESAKPIRITMTSLPPDSEAEENNSIKEPTEQPPVAAGILKFVGDDKLTLCYALPGGEAPTKFESPKGSKTMMFIMQHREIKRDLVKSTGPIE
;
A
#
# COMPACT_ATOMS: atom_id res chain seq x y z
N MET A 1 82.79 9.44 2.23
CA MET A 1 81.93 9.10 1.08
C MET A 1 81.07 7.91 1.47
N ARG A 2 79.73 8.10 1.51
CA ARG A 2 78.61 7.11 1.63
C ARG A 2 78.36 6.52 3.04
N PHE A 3 77.40 7.03 3.83
CA PHE A 3 75.92 6.84 3.85
C PHE A 3 75.51 5.38 4.20
N ALA A 4 74.91 5.11 5.36
CA ALA A 4 73.45 5.03 5.64
C ALA A 4 73.08 3.55 5.93
N SER A 5 72.13 3.09 6.76
CA SER A 5 71.00 3.68 7.50
C SER A 5 70.63 2.73 8.66
N LEU A 6 70.17 3.28 9.79
CA LEU A 6 69.33 2.56 10.77
C LEU A 6 67.89 2.49 10.25
N PHE A 7 67.27 1.31 10.28
CA PHE A 7 65.83 1.16 10.07
C PHE A 7 65.09 1.34 11.40
N ALA A 8 64.29 2.40 11.50
CA ALA A 8 63.28 2.57 12.54
C ALA A 8 61.95 2.00 12.04
N ALA A 9 61.41 1.00 12.72
CA ALA A 9 60.09 0.44 12.44
C ALA A 9 59.02 1.29 13.17
N ALA A 10 58.18 2.01 12.41
CA ALA A 10 57.01 2.70 12.93
C ALA A 10 55.79 1.76 12.87
N VAL A 11 55.22 1.44 14.03
CA VAL A 11 53.96 0.69 14.16
C VAL A 11 52.81 1.69 13.97
N PHE A 12 52.10 1.59 12.85
CA PHE A 12 50.86 2.33 12.62
C PHE A 12 49.70 1.57 13.27
N ALA A 13 49.15 2.12 14.35
CA ALA A 13 47.85 1.72 14.87
C ALA A 13 46.75 2.27 13.94
N LEU A 14 46.04 1.39 13.25
CA LEU A 14 44.86 1.77 12.45
C LEU A 14 43.67 1.96 13.40
N PRO A 15 42.95 3.10 13.34
CA PRO A 15 41.70 3.25 14.05
C PRO A 15 40.64 2.34 13.42
N THR A 16 40.12 1.41 14.20
CA THR A 16 38.90 0.66 13.86
C THR A 16 37.73 1.64 13.84
N PHE A 17 37.32 2.07 12.65
CA PHE A 17 35.99 2.66 12.44
C PHE A 17 34.96 1.57 12.74
N ALA A 18 34.42 1.57 13.94
CA ALA A 18 33.14 0.93 14.22
C ALA A 18 32.09 1.79 13.51
N GLY A 19 31.70 1.39 12.31
CA GLY A 19 30.52 1.96 11.67
C GLY A 19 29.32 1.60 12.53
N ASP A 20 28.59 2.62 12.99
CA ASP A 20 27.25 2.42 13.55
C ASP A 20 26.41 1.59 12.57
N PRO A 21 25.58 0.65 13.04
CA PRO A 21 24.63 -0.02 12.17
C PRO A 21 23.78 1.06 11.52
N VAL A 22 23.86 1.15 10.19
CA VAL A 22 22.96 1.95 9.38
C VAL A 22 21.59 1.35 9.61
N ASP A 23 20.76 2.01 10.42
CA ASP A 23 19.33 1.73 10.48
C ASP A 23 18.81 1.88 9.05
N ASP A 24 18.49 0.76 8.39
CA ASP A 24 17.83 0.78 7.10
C ASP A 24 16.57 1.66 7.24
N PRO A 25 16.35 2.64 6.33
CA PRO A 25 15.18 3.49 6.41
C PRO A 25 13.93 2.61 6.35
N LYS A 26 13.12 2.65 7.42
CA LYS A 26 11.84 1.95 7.47
C LYS A 26 10.93 2.54 6.41
N ASP A 27 10.48 1.71 5.46
CA ASP A 27 9.48 2.11 4.46
C ASP A 27 8.26 2.76 5.14
N THR A 28 7.78 3.86 4.56
CA THR A 28 6.54 4.54 4.93
C THR A 28 5.33 3.62 4.73
N THR A 29 4.19 3.92 5.37
CA THR A 29 2.96 3.12 5.15
C THR A 29 2.55 3.13 3.69
N ILE A 30 2.71 4.27 3.00
CA ILE A 30 2.38 4.38 1.58
C ILE A 30 3.27 3.47 0.75
N GLU A 31 4.59 3.45 0.97
CA GLU A 31 5.51 2.55 0.26
C GLU A 31 5.13 1.08 0.47
N LYS A 32 4.81 0.69 1.70
CA LYS A 32 4.35 -0.67 2.02
C LYS A 32 3.01 -1.04 1.40
N LEU A 33 2.12 -0.07 1.17
CA LEU A 33 0.84 -0.30 0.53
C LEU A 33 0.98 -0.56 -0.97
N GLN A 34 2.05 -0.11 -1.62
CA GLN A 34 2.15 -0.19 -3.08
C GLN A 34 2.24 -1.63 -3.60
N GLY A 35 1.56 -1.89 -4.71
CA GLY A 35 1.60 -3.17 -5.42
C GLY A 35 0.24 -3.80 -5.64
N ARG A 36 0.25 -5.10 -5.93
CA ARG A 36 -0.96 -5.90 -6.17
C ARG A 36 -1.33 -6.67 -4.92
N TRP A 37 -2.61 -6.64 -4.59
CA TRP A 37 -3.18 -7.27 -3.41
C TRP A 37 -4.34 -8.15 -3.84
N GLU A 38 -4.22 -9.46 -3.65
CA GLU A 38 -5.33 -10.40 -3.89
C GLU A 38 -6.26 -10.40 -2.68
N ILE A 39 -7.57 -10.35 -2.90
CA ILE A 39 -8.54 -10.43 -1.81
C ILE A 39 -8.71 -11.90 -1.43
N ILE A 40 -8.24 -12.27 -0.23
CA ILE A 40 -8.26 -13.66 0.23
C ILE A 40 -9.38 -13.97 1.21
N GLU A 41 -9.94 -12.94 1.86
CA GLU A 41 -11.09 -13.05 2.74
C GLU A 41 -11.84 -11.71 2.79
N GLY A 42 -13.15 -11.74 3.00
CA GLY A 42 -13.93 -10.51 3.08
C GLY A 42 -15.28 -10.67 3.76
N TRP A 43 -15.74 -9.58 4.37
CA TRP A 43 -17.04 -9.45 4.98
C TRP A 43 -17.74 -8.21 4.45
N ASN A 44 -18.98 -8.38 4.03
CA ASN A 44 -19.83 -7.31 3.56
C ASN A 44 -21.07 -7.25 4.46
N GLN A 45 -21.11 -6.23 5.33
CA GLN A 45 -22.23 -5.95 6.23
C GLN A 45 -22.68 -7.18 7.04
N GLY A 46 -21.71 -7.90 7.62
CA GLY A 46 -21.93 -9.11 8.42
C GLY A 46 -22.05 -10.42 7.64
N ARG A 47 -21.99 -10.37 6.31
CA ARG A 47 -21.94 -11.57 5.47
C ARG A 47 -20.50 -11.87 5.08
N LEU A 48 -20.00 -13.06 5.45
CA LEU A 48 -18.75 -13.59 4.91
C LEU A 48 -18.93 -13.80 3.40
N LEU A 49 -17.97 -13.29 2.62
CA LEU A 49 -17.90 -13.51 1.17
C LEU A 49 -17.34 -14.91 0.93
N ASP A 50 -17.97 -15.65 0.03
CA ASP A 50 -17.49 -16.98 -0.32
C ASP A 50 -16.28 -16.92 -1.27
N LYS A 51 -15.62 -18.07 -1.46
CA LYS A 51 -14.42 -18.14 -2.30
C LYS A 51 -14.72 -17.77 -3.76
N ALA A 52 -15.89 -18.13 -4.28
CA ALA A 52 -16.23 -17.87 -5.68
C ALA A 52 -16.48 -16.37 -5.94
N GLU A 53 -16.98 -15.64 -4.93
CA GLU A 53 -17.11 -14.17 -4.98
C GLU A 53 -15.75 -13.46 -4.97
N LEU A 54 -14.74 -14.04 -4.32
CA LEU A 54 -13.42 -13.42 -4.15
C LEU A 54 -12.40 -13.84 -5.23
N GLU A 55 -12.56 -15.04 -5.80
CA GLU A 55 -11.58 -15.64 -6.70
C GLU A 55 -11.30 -14.76 -7.92
N GLY A 56 -10.01 -14.47 -8.14
CA GLY A 56 -9.54 -13.63 -9.23
C GLY A 56 -9.70 -12.13 -9.01
N SER A 57 -10.33 -11.69 -7.91
CA SER A 57 -10.47 -10.27 -7.58
C SER A 57 -9.22 -9.75 -6.88
N TYR A 58 -8.70 -8.62 -7.36
CA TYR A 58 -7.50 -8.00 -6.82
C TYR A 58 -7.58 -6.49 -6.80
N VAL A 59 -6.70 -5.89 -6.01
CA VAL A 59 -6.53 -4.46 -5.87
C VAL A 59 -5.12 -4.08 -6.29
N ILE A 60 -4.98 -3.03 -7.10
CA ILE A 60 -3.72 -2.34 -7.33
C ILE A 60 -3.73 -1.07 -6.48
N ILE A 61 -2.70 -0.92 -5.67
CA ILE A 61 -2.50 0.29 -4.86
C ILE A 61 -1.23 0.99 -5.37
N ALA A 62 -1.38 2.25 -5.74
CA ALA A 62 -0.30 3.16 -6.14
C ALA A 62 -0.14 4.28 -5.09
N THR A 63 0.55 5.37 -5.44
CA THR A 63 0.93 6.45 -4.52
C THR A 63 -0.24 7.00 -3.70
N ASN A 64 -1.35 7.33 -4.35
CA ASN A 64 -2.57 7.79 -3.69
C ASN A 64 -3.84 7.19 -4.31
N GLN A 65 -3.71 6.09 -5.04
CA GLN A 65 -4.80 5.48 -5.80
C GLN A 65 -5.00 4.02 -5.42
N ILE A 66 -6.25 3.61 -5.35
CA ILE A 66 -6.71 2.23 -5.22
C ILE A 66 -7.57 1.91 -6.45
N THR A 67 -7.23 0.86 -7.18
CA THR A 67 -8.04 0.33 -8.29
C THR A 67 -8.37 -1.13 -8.03
N THR A 68 -9.66 -1.48 -8.07
CA THR A 68 -10.13 -2.85 -7.90
C THR A 68 -10.47 -3.46 -9.24
N TYR A 69 -10.08 -4.71 -9.45
CA TYR A 69 -10.34 -5.48 -10.65
C TYR A 69 -11.12 -6.75 -10.29
N ASP A 70 -12.03 -7.14 -11.17
CA ASP A 70 -12.73 -8.41 -11.09
C ASP A 70 -11.89 -9.57 -11.67
N LYS A 71 -12.43 -10.78 -11.57
CA LYS A 71 -11.81 -12.02 -12.10
C LYS A 71 -11.54 -11.99 -13.61
N ASP A 72 -12.26 -11.16 -14.36
CA ASP A 72 -12.11 -10.99 -15.80
C ASP A 72 -11.16 -9.82 -16.14
N GLN A 73 -10.43 -9.32 -15.13
CA GLN A 73 -9.48 -8.20 -15.20
C GLN A 73 -10.13 -6.87 -15.62
N LYS A 74 -11.43 -6.72 -15.41
CA LYS A 74 -12.13 -5.45 -15.66
C LYS A 74 -12.06 -4.61 -14.41
N GLN A 75 -11.76 -3.32 -14.59
CA GLN A 75 -11.81 -2.35 -13.50
C GLN A 75 -13.24 -2.26 -12.96
N ALA A 76 -13.41 -2.63 -11.69
CA ALA A 76 -14.68 -2.61 -11.00
C ALA A 76 -14.87 -1.32 -10.20
N TYR A 77 -13.77 -0.74 -9.69
CA TYR A 77 -13.82 0.45 -8.84
C TYR A 77 -12.47 1.17 -8.81
N GLN A 78 -12.50 2.49 -8.59
CA GLN A 78 -11.32 3.33 -8.44
C GLN A 78 -11.56 4.37 -7.34
N ALA A 79 -10.52 4.65 -6.55
CA ALA A 79 -10.54 5.67 -5.53
C ALA A 79 -9.18 6.34 -5.36
N MET A 80 -9.19 7.63 -5.02
CA MET A 80 -8.06 8.29 -4.40
C MET A 80 -8.08 7.99 -2.90
N PHE A 81 -6.92 7.83 -2.25
CA PHE A 81 -6.84 7.66 -0.81
C PHE A 81 -5.86 8.64 -0.14
N ARG A 82 -6.10 8.87 1.15
CA ARG A 82 -5.17 9.53 2.07
C ARG A 82 -5.02 8.70 3.34
N ILE A 83 -3.83 8.72 3.92
CA ILE A 83 -3.49 8.00 5.15
C ILE A 83 -3.22 8.99 6.28
N ASP A 84 -3.72 8.67 7.46
CA ASP A 84 -3.34 9.30 8.73
C ASP A 84 -2.70 8.23 9.63
N GLU A 85 -1.37 8.22 9.65
CA GLU A 85 -0.54 7.32 10.47
C GLU A 85 -0.50 7.73 11.95
N SER A 86 -0.93 8.95 12.28
CA SER A 86 -0.96 9.43 13.67
C SER A 86 -2.08 8.76 14.48
N ALA A 87 -3.12 8.28 13.78
CA ALA A 87 -4.21 7.53 14.36
C ALA A 87 -3.86 6.05 14.60
N LYS A 88 -4.48 5.47 15.63
CA LYS A 88 -4.36 4.04 15.96
C LYS A 88 -5.75 3.41 16.06
N PRO A 89 -6.11 2.44 15.20
CA PRO A 89 -5.38 1.97 14.01
C PRO A 89 -5.16 3.07 12.94
N ILE A 90 -4.27 2.81 11.97
CA ILE A 90 -4.00 3.74 10.87
C ILE A 90 -5.31 4.03 10.16
N ARG A 91 -5.61 5.32 9.94
CA ARG A 91 -6.83 5.74 9.24
C ARG A 91 -6.57 5.90 7.75
N ILE A 92 -7.57 5.55 6.97
CA ILE A 92 -7.60 5.76 5.53
C ILE A 92 -8.90 6.45 5.13
N THR A 93 -8.79 7.48 4.31
CA THR A 93 -9.93 8.14 3.68
C THR A 93 -9.88 7.82 2.20
N MET A 94 -10.93 7.22 1.65
CA MET A 94 -11.04 6.87 0.24
C MET A 94 -12.13 7.71 -0.42
N THR A 95 -11.77 8.40 -1.49
CA THR A 95 -12.66 9.22 -2.30
C THR A 95 -12.91 8.49 -3.61
N SER A 96 -14.15 8.10 -3.89
CA SER A 96 -14.51 7.40 -5.12
C SER A 96 -14.21 8.27 -6.34
N LEU A 97 -13.70 7.67 -7.41
CA LEU A 97 -13.36 8.33 -8.65
C LEU A 97 -14.16 7.75 -9.83
N PRO A 98 -14.46 8.55 -10.86
CA PRO A 98 -14.89 8.04 -12.16
C PRO A 98 -13.89 7.03 -12.71
N PRO A 99 -14.32 5.93 -13.38
CA PRO A 99 -13.42 4.90 -13.89
C PRO A 99 -12.37 5.37 -14.90
N ASP A 100 -12.61 6.50 -15.55
CA ASP A 100 -11.76 7.15 -16.55
C ASP A 100 -10.83 8.22 -15.94
N SER A 101 -10.70 8.26 -14.60
CA SER A 101 -9.77 9.20 -13.94
C SER A 101 -8.33 8.82 -14.25
N GLU A 102 -7.62 9.69 -14.97
CA GLU A 102 -6.23 9.49 -15.38
C GLU A 102 -5.25 9.71 -14.22
N ALA A 103 -4.23 8.85 -14.15
CA ALA A 103 -3.09 9.04 -13.25
C ALA A 103 -2.07 10.01 -13.89
N GLU A 104 -1.49 10.87 -13.06
CA GLU A 104 -0.37 11.74 -13.40
C GLU A 104 0.94 10.93 -13.53
N GLU A 105 2.00 11.57 -14.04
CA GLU A 105 3.32 10.96 -14.29
C GLU A 105 3.93 10.24 -13.06
N ASN A 106 3.49 10.57 -11.85
CA ASN A 106 3.97 10.00 -10.59
C ASN A 106 3.07 8.87 -10.03
N ASN A 107 2.17 8.30 -10.85
CA ASN A 107 1.17 7.31 -10.43
C ASN A 107 0.23 7.83 -9.31
N SER A 108 -0.07 9.12 -9.33
CA SER A 108 -1.04 9.75 -8.44
C SER A 108 -2.20 10.32 -9.22
N ILE A 109 -3.38 10.43 -8.62
CA ILE A 109 -4.54 11.10 -9.23
C ILE A 109 -4.74 12.47 -8.59
N LYS A 110 -5.09 13.45 -9.43
CA LYS A 110 -5.47 14.79 -9.01
C LYS A 110 -6.75 14.77 -8.17
N GLU A 111 -6.83 15.67 -7.20
CA GLU A 111 -8.04 15.82 -6.40
C GLU A 111 -9.26 16.13 -7.28
N PRO A 112 -10.40 15.44 -7.07
CA PRO A 112 -11.64 15.72 -7.78
C PRO A 112 -12.12 17.15 -7.51
N THR A 113 -12.63 17.81 -8.55
CA THR A 113 -13.21 19.16 -8.44
C THR A 113 -14.62 19.15 -7.87
N GLU A 114 -15.31 18.00 -7.95
CA GLU A 114 -16.62 17.77 -7.34
C GLU A 114 -16.46 17.09 -5.98
N GLN A 115 -17.51 17.08 -5.14
CA GLN A 115 -17.52 16.37 -3.85
C GLN A 115 -17.95 14.91 -4.06
N PRO A 116 -17.02 13.96 -4.24
CA PRO A 116 -17.38 12.60 -4.59
C PRO A 116 -17.78 11.85 -3.31
N PRO A 117 -18.40 10.66 -3.43
CA PRO A 117 -18.62 9.82 -2.27
C PRO A 117 -17.30 9.51 -1.55
N VAL A 118 -17.30 9.68 -0.22
CA VAL A 118 -16.14 9.41 0.64
C VAL A 118 -16.44 8.26 1.58
N ALA A 119 -15.52 7.31 1.64
CA ALA A 119 -15.50 6.21 2.58
C ALA A 119 -14.38 6.43 3.62
N ALA A 120 -14.72 6.30 4.89
CA ALA A 120 -13.75 6.35 5.99
C ALA A 120 -13.41 4.92 6.44
N GLY A 121 -12.14 4.66 6.71
CA GLY A 121 -11.68 3.35 7.08
C GLY A 121 -10.46 3.35 8.00
N ILE A 122 -10.08 2.14 8.35
CA ILE A 122 -8.87 1.81 9.11
C ILE A 122 -8.15 0.66 8.43
N LEU A 123 -6.82 0.61 8.59
CA LEU A 123 -6.00 -0.47 8.08
C LEU A 123 -4.94 -0.93 9.08
N LYS A 124 -4.44 -2.14 8.86
CA LYS A 124 -3.25 -2.68 9.53
C LYS A 124 -2.55 -3.68 8.62
N PHE A 125 -1.23 -3.76 8.75
CA PHE A 125 -0.45 -4.86 8.20
C PHE A 125 -0.43 -6.03 9.20
N VAL A 126 -0.37 -7.25 8.68
CA VAL A 126 -0.18 -8.49 9.44
C VAL A 126 1.03 -9.20 8.85
N GLY A 127 2.21 -8.95 9.42
CA GLY A 127 3.46 -9.30 8.75
C GLY A 127 3.74 -8.35 7.57
N ASP A 128 4.54 -8.81 6.61
CA ASP A 128 4.99 -7.98 5.48
C ASP A 128 4.11 -8.14 4.23
N ASP A 129 3.29 -9.20 4.18
CA ASP A 129 2.60 -9.65 2.97
C ASP A 129 1.07 -9.64 3.10
N LYS A 130 0.51 -9.24 4.26
CA LYS A 130 -0.94 -9.15 4.46
C LYS A 130 -1.40 -7.79 4.93
N LEU A 131 -2.51 -7.35 4.37
CA LEU A 131 -3.19 -6.10 4.68
C LEU A 131 -4.62 -6.40 5.10
N THR A 132 -5.04 -5.90 6.27
CA THR A 132 -6.46 -5.82 6.63
C THR A 132 -6.95 -4.41 6.38
N LEU A 133 -7.99 -4.26 5.55
CA LEU A 133 -8.68 -3.00 5.30
C LEU A 133 -10.13 -3.11 5.79
N CYS A 134 -10.57 -2.17 6.61
CA CYS A 134 -11.95 -2.08 7.08
C CYS A 134 -12.47 -0.66 6.82
N TYR A 135 -13.58 -0.52 6.12
CA TYR A 135 -14.12 0.80 5.76
C TYR A 135 -15.64 0.82 5.77
N ALA A 136 -16.20 2.01 6.02
CA ALA A 136 -17.61 2.26 5.90
C ALA A 136 -17.93 2.86 4.54
N LEU A 137 -18.95 2.32 3.88
CA LEU A 137 -19.57 2.89 2.68
C LEU A 137 -20.10 4.31 3.00
N PRO A 138 -20.27 5.17 1.98
CA PRO A 138 -20.76 6.52 2.16
C PRO A 138 -22.00 6.64 3.07
N GLY A 139 -21.90 7.54 4.05
CA GLY A 139 -22.93 7.73 5.08
C GLY A 139 -23.02 6.60 6.11
N GLY A 140 -21.97 5.79 6.27
CA GLY A 140 -21.76 4.88 7.40
C GLY A 140 -20.82 5.47 8.45
N GLU A 141 -20.87 4.94 9.67
CA GLU A 141 -19.96 5.35 10.74
C GLU A 141 -18.53 4.83 10.47
N ALA A 142 -17.53 5.69 10.66
CA ALA A 142 -16.14 5.30 10.48
C ALA A 142 -15.76 4.16 11.44
N PRO A 143 -15.21 3.04 10.94
CA PRO A 143 -14.89 1.90 11.79
C PRO A 143 -13.76 2.25 12.76
N THR A 144 -13.90 1.77 14.00
CA THR A 144 -12.87 1.85 15.06
C THR A 144 -12.25 0.49 15.38
N LYS A 145 -12.83 -0.58 14.82
CA LYS A 145 -12.40 -1.97 14.96
C LYS A 145 -12.45 -2.67 13.60
N PHE A 146 -11.67 -3.73 13.47
CA PHE A 146 -11.64 -4.59 12.29
C PHE A 146 -12.79 -5.59 12.34
N GLU A 147 -14.00 -5.09 12.12
CA GLU A 147 -15.24 -5.87 12.16
C GLU A 147 -16.20 -5.33 11.08
N SER A 148 -17.02 -6.21 10.51
CA SER A 148 -18.13 -5.85 9.61
C SER A 148 -19.43 -6.40 10.20
N PRO A 149 -20.10 -5.67 11.12
CA PRO A 149 -21.30 -6.17 11.77
C PRO A 149 -22.49 -6.28 10.80
N LYS A 150 -23.42 -7.19 11.11
CA LYS A 150 -24.66 -7.35 10.33
C LYS A 150 -25.49 -6.08 10.32
N GLY A 151 -25.89 -5.64 9.13
CA GLY A 151 -26.69 -4.42 8.95
C GLY A 151 -25.92 -3.11 9.13
N SER A 152 -24.60 -3.19 9.31
CA SER A 152 -23.73 -2.02 9.21
C SER A 152 -23.59 -1.57 7.76
N LYS A 153 -22.90 -0.46 7.52
CA LYS A 153 -22.39 -0.06 6.19
C LYS A 153 -20.90 -0.40 6.04
N THR A 154 -20.40 -1.34 6.85
CA THR A 154 -18.98 -1.62 6.96
C THR A 154 -18.60 -2.84 6.13
N MET A 155 -17.50 -2.72 5.40
CA MET A 155 -16.84 -3.80 4.69
C MET A 155 -15.47 -4.04 5.32
N MET A 156 -15.04 -5.30 5.35
CA MET A 156 -13.70 -5.68 5.80
C MET A 156 -13.11 -6.67 4.82
N PHE A 157 -11.85 -6.47 4.45
CA PHE A 157 -11.10 -7.36 3.58
C PHE A 157 -9.76 -7.70 4.20
N ILE A 158 -9.35 -8.94 4.01
CA ILE A 158 -7.97 -9.39 4.20
C ILE A 158 -7.40 -9.64 2.81
N MET A 159 -6.27 -9.01 2.54
CA MET A 159 -5.61 -9.07 1.26
C MET A 159 -4.17 -9.56 1.42
N GLN A 160 -3.69 -10.23 0.39
CA GLN A 160 -2.35 -10.80 0.31
C GLN A 160 -1.57 -10.10 -0.79
N HIS A 161 -0.41 -9.55 -0.46
CA HIS A 161 0.50 -8.96 -1.44
C HIS A 161 0.95 -10.00 -2.44
N ARG A 162 1.00 -9.61 -3.71
CA ARG A 162 1.58 -10.38 -4.80
C ARG A 162 2.65 -9.52 -5.44
N GLU A 163 3.85 -10.07 -5.51
CA GLU A 163 4.90 -9.51 -6.35
C GLU A 163 4.39 -9.40 -7.78
N ILE A 164 4.24 -8.17 -8.25
CA ILE A 164 4.10 -7.91 -9.68
C ILE A 164 5.53 -7.96 -10.23
N LYS A 165 5.82 -8.84 -11.19
CA LYS A 165 7.04 -8.71 -12.00
C LYS A 165 7.02 -7.30 -12.59
N ARG A 166 8.03 -6.47 -12.24
CA ARG A 166 8.16 -5.04 -12.61
C ARG A 166 7.88 -4.74 -14.09
N ASP A 167 8.00 -5.75 -14.93
CA ASP A 167 7.86 -5.70 -16.39
C ASP A 167 6.41 -5.45 -16.87
N LEU A 168 5.39 -5.71 -16.04
CA LEU A 168 3.98 -5.53 -16.41
C LEU A 168 3.46 -4.09 -16.24
N VAL A 169 4.17 -3.25 -15.49
CA VAL A 169 3.79 -1.83 -15.28
C VAL A 169 4.07 -0.97 -16.52
N LYS A 170 4.87 -1.47 -17.47
CA LYS A 170 5.21 -0.74 -18.71
C LYS A 170 4.24 -0.97 -19.87
N SER A 171 3.23 -1.84 -19.73
CA SER A 171 2.37 -2.25 -20.85
C SER A 171 1.11 -1.40 -21.06
N THR A 172 0.88 -0.34 -20.27
CA THR A 172 -0.25 0.59 -20.47
C THR A 172 0.21 1.98 -20.92
N GLY A 173 1.35 2.08 -21.60
CA GLY A 173 1.67 3.23 -22.44
C GLY A 173 0.83 3.18 -23.74
N PRO A 174 0.55 4.33 -24.37
CA PRO A 174 -0.33 4.39 -25.53
C PRO A 174 0.23 3.54 -26.67
N ILE A 175 -0.66 2.76 -27.29
CA ILE A 175 -0.40 2.10 -28.57
C ILE A 175 -0.23 3.23 -29.60
N GLU A 176 0.97 3.36 -30.17
CA GLU A 176 1.24 4.23 -31.34
C GLU A 176 0.39 3.83 -32.55
#